data_AF-A0A7S0VIH1-F1
#
_entry.id   AF-A0A7S0VIH1-F1
#
_cell.length_a   1.000
_cell.length_b   1.000
_cell.length_c   1.000
_cell.angle_alpha   90.00
_cell.angle_beta   90.00
_cell.angle_gamma   90.00
#
_symmetry.space_group_name_H-M   'P 1'
#
loop_
_entity.id
_entity.type
_entity.pdbx_description
1 polymer ?
#
loop_
_entity_poly.entity_id
_entity_poly.type
_entity_poly.pdbx_seq_one_letter_code
_entity_poly.pdbx_strand_id
1 'polypeptide(L)'
;NNNNNNNNNNNTVVHPLLSSSPLSSINHSLSPSPPLPSPPPPSFLTSWHLLAGVFDDIHLSLTTAAVPVPLTHALLRQILAFVDVQLFNQVVLRPECCSAMNARRLMWGVSVLDTWIEGVDFLGGRGRERVREGEGDAEKGGEGGEGGGGGG
;
A
#
# COMPACT_ATOMS: atom_id res chain seq x y z
N ASN A 1 -56.70 -39.22 -48.98
CA ASN A 1 -56.38 -39.16 -50.43
C ASN A 1 -55.20 -38.22 -50.60
N ASN A 2 -54.06 -38.74 -51.08
CA ASN A 2 -52.77 -38.09 -51.41
C ASN A 2 -52.07 -37.29 -50.28
N ASN A 3 -50.98 -37.74 -49.64
CA ASN A 3 -49.74 -38.39 -50.08
C ASN A 3 -48.89 -37.49 -51.01
N ASN A 4 -47.89 -36.81 -50.45
CA ASN A 4 -46.57 -36.77 -51.08
C ASN A 4 -45.44 -36.52 -50.07
N ASN A 5 -44.44 -37.39 -50.19
CA ASN A 5 -43.23 -37.56 -49.40
C ASN A 5 -42.22 -36.41 -49.58
N ASN A 6 -41.42 -36.15 -48.55
CA ASN A 6 -39.98 -36.39 -48.71
C ASN A 6 -39.29 -36.73 -47.39
N ASN A 7 -38.92 -38.01 -47.29
CA ASN A 7 -38.02 -38.60 -46.33
C ASN A 7 -36.58 -38.19 -46.65
N ASN A 8 -35.78 -37.89 -45.62
CA ASN A 8 -34.61 -38.72 -45.33
C ASN A 8 -33.99 -38.33 -43.97
N ASN A 9 -34.32 -39.13 -42.96
CA ASN A 9 -33.39 -39.43 -41.88
C ASN A 9 -32.24 -40.25 -42.46
N ASN A 10 -31.00 -40.00 -42.00
CA ASN A 10 -30.12 -41.10 -41.62
C ASN A 10 -29.00 -40.60 -40.68
N ASN A 11 -29.05 -41.15 -39.47
CA ASN A 11 -27.92 -41.29 -38.55
C ASN A 11 -26.76 -42.00 -39.26
N THR A 12 -25.57 -41.40 -39.22
CA THR A 12 -24.32 -42.15 -39.31
C THR A 12 -23.41 -41.72 -38.16
N VAL A 13 -23.30 -42.60 -37.18
CA VAL A 13 -22.25 -42.57 -36.15
C VAL A 13 -20.94 -42.97 -36.82
N VAL A 14 -19.94 -42.08 -36.78
CA VAL A 14 -18.51 -42.40 -36.97
C VAL A 14 -17.68 -41.56 -35.98
N HIS A 15 -17.09 -42.22 -34.97
CA HIS A 15 -15.96 -41.70 -34.19
C HIS A 15 -14.64 -41.97 -34.96
N PRO A 16 -13.45 -41.58 -34.47
CA PRO A 16 -12.95 -40.25 -34.11
C PRO A 16 -11.67 -39.93 -34.91
N LEU A 17 -11.44 -38.68 -35.33
CA LEU A 17 -10.10 -38.27 -35.79
C LEU A 17 -9.69 -36.98 -35.09
N LEU A 18 -8.58 -37.11 -34.35
CA LEU A 18 -7.77 -36.05 -33.79
C LEU A 18 -7.49 -35.01 -34.88
N SER A 19 -8.24 -33.91 -34.88
CA SER A 19 -7.83 -32.70 -35.59
C SER A 19 -7.04 -31.86 -34.60
N SER A 20 -5.73 -32.07 -34.58
CA SER A 20 -4.76 -31.19 -33.96
C SER A 20 -4.99 -29.76 -34.45
N SER A 21 -5.65 -28.94 -33.65
CA SER A 21 -5.56 -27.49 -33.83
C SER A 21 -4.09 -27.10 -33.66
N PRO A 22 -3.48 -26.40 -34.63
CA PRO A 22 -2.13 -25.90 -34.41
C PRO A 22 -2.19 -24.93 -33.22
N LEU A 23 -1.37 -25.20 -32.20
CA LEU A 23 -1.01 -24.21 -31.18
C LEU A 23 -0.46 -22.99 -31.93
N SER A 24 -1.32 -22.03 -32.23
CA SER A 24 -0.88 -20.69 -32.62
C SER A 24 -0.13 -20.15 -31.42
N SER A 25 1.20 -20.01 -31.59
CA SER A 25 2.12 -19.41 -30.64
C SER A 25 1.44 -18.32 -29.83
N ILE A 26 1.21 -18.61 -28.54
CA ILE A 26 1.03 -17.56 -27.56
C ILE A 26 2.39 -16.88 -27.48
N ASN A 27 2.62 -15.92 -28.38
CA ASN A 27 3.59 -14.89 -28.16
C ASN A 27 3.12 -14.19 -26.89
N HIS A 28 3.69 -14.57 -25.75
CA HIS A 28 3.80 -13.69 -24.60
C HIS A 28 4.63 -12.49 -25.06
N SER A 29 3.97 -11.58 -25.76
CA SER A 29 4.44 -10.21 -25.92
C SER A 29 4.59 -9.71 -24.49
N LEU A 30 5.84 -9.61 -24.05
CA LEU A 30 6.24 -8.91 -22.85
C LEU A 30 5.56 -7.54 -22.94
N SER A 31 4.42 -7.41 -22.25
CA SER A 31 3.81 -6.11 -22.05
C SER A 31 4.93 -5.26 -21.43
N PRO A 32 5.32 -4.14 -22.06
CA PRO A 32 6.33 -3.28 -21.47
C PRO A 32 5.87 -2.95 -20.06
N SER A 33 6.77 -3.14 -19.09
CA SER A 33 6.51 -2.79 -17.69
C SER A 33 5.83 -1.43 -17.65
N PRO A 34 4.73 -1.27 -16.90
CA PRO A 34 4.06 0.01 -16.81
C PRO A 34 5.12 1.04 -16.41
N PRO A 35 5.19 2.19 -17.12
CA PRO A 35 6.18 3.21 -16.81
C PRO A 35 6.10 3.56 -15.33
N LEU A 36 7.29 3.73 -14.72
CA LEU A 36 7.44 4.14 -13.33
C LEU A 36 6.51 5.34 -13.10
N PRO A 37 5.64 5.32 -12.08
CA PRO A 37 4.66 6.38 -11.91
C PRO A 37 5.39 7.70 -11.75
N SER A 38 5.08 8.67 -12.63
CA SER A 38 5.53 10.04 -12.46
C SER A 38 5.04 10.55 -11.10
N PRO A 39 5.86 11.32 -10.37
CA PRO A 39 5.44 11.87 -9.10
C PRO A 39 4.15 12.70 -9.29
N PRO A 40 3.22 12.68 -8.33
CA PRO A 40 2.00 13.45 -8.43
C PRO A 40 2.33 14.94 -8.59
N PRO A 41 1.57 15.69 -9.40
CA PRO A 41 1.73 17.13 -9.45
C PRO A 41 1.52 17.72 -8.04
N PRO A 42 2.22 18.80 -7.66
CA PRO A 42 2.19 19.32 -6.29
C PRO A 42 0.79 19.75 -5.82
N SER A 43 -0.11 20.12 -6.74
CA SER A 43 -1.51 20.42 -6.44
C SER A 43 -2.37 19.19 -6.11
N PHE A 44 -1.91 17.98 -6.40
CA PHE A 44 -2.65 16.75 -6.13
C PHE A 44 -2.76 16.45 -4.63
N LEU A 45 -1.72 16.76 -3.86
CA LEU A 45 -1.67 16.46 -2.43
C LEU A 45 -2.27 17.56 -1.55
N THR A 46 -2.70 18.69 -2.13
CA THR A 46 -3.23 19.82 -1.36
C THR A 46 -4.37 19.41 -0.42
N SER A 47 -5.33 18.62 -0.88
CA SER A 47 -6.44 18.15 -0.03
C SER A 47 -5.97 17.22 1.10
N TRP A 48 -4.92 16.43 0.88
CA TRP A 48 -4.33 15.56 1.90
C TRP A 48 -3.53 16.35 2.93
N HIS A 49 -2.81 17.39 2.51
CA HIS A 49 -2.15 18.32 3.42
C HIS A 49 -3.15 19.13 4.26
N LEU A 50 -4.29 19.54 3.67
CA LEU A 50 -5.37 20.16 4.42
C LEU A 50 -5.96 19.20 5.46
N LEU A 51 -6.18 17.94 5.09
CA LEU A 51 -6.64 16.91 6.03
C LEU A 51 -5.65 16.70 7.19
N ALA A 52 -4.35 16.62 6.88
CA ALA A 52 -3.30 16.54 7.90
C ALA A 52 -3.30 17.79 8.81
N GLY A 53 -3.49 18.99 8.24
CA GLY A 53 -3.62 20.23 9.00
C GLY A 53 -4.80 20.20 9.98
N VAL A 54 -5.95 19.65 9.57
CA VAL A 54 -7.09 19.46 10.48
C VAL A 54 -6.74 18.50 11.62
N PHE A 55 -5.99 17.43 11.36
CA PHE A 55 -5.53 16.53 12.42
C PHE A 55 -4.54 17.20 13.37
N ASP A 56 -3.64 18.05 12.86
CA ASP A 56 -2.76 18.89 13.67
C ASP A 56 -3.57 19.84 14.57
N ASP A 57 -4.58 20.52 14.04
CA ASP A 57 -5.43 21.43 14.81
C ASP A 57 -6.19 20.69 15.93
N ILE A 58 -6.71 19.49 15.64
CA ILE A 58 -7.35 18.64 16.64
C ILE A 58 -6.34 18.22 17.72
N HIS A 59 -5.15 17.75 17.32
CA HIS A 59 -4.11 17.35 18.26
C HIS A 59 -3.66 18.52 19.15
N LEU A 60 -3.44 19.69 18.56
CA LEU A 60 -3.08 20.91 19.28
C LEU A 60 -4.19 21.35 20.25
N SER A 61 -5.45 21.27 19.83
CA SER A 61 -6.61 21.61 20.69
C SER A 61 -6.71 20.67 21.90
N LEU A 62 -6.47 19.37 21.70
CA LEU A 62 -6.52 18.39 22.79
C LEU A 62 -5.35 18.56 23.77
N THR A 63 -4.14 18.83 23.25
CA THR A 63 -2.94 19.04 24.09
C THR A 63 -3.00 20.36 24.85
N THR A 64 -3.46 21.44 24.24
CA THR A 64 -3.67 22.74 24.90
C THR A 64 -4.75 22.68 25.97
N ALA A 65 -5.78 21.84 25.80
CA ALA A 65 -6.78 21.56 26.82
C ALA A 65 -6.32 20.59 27.93
N ALA A 66 -5.04 20.21 27.96
CA ALA A 66 -4.45 19.27 28.92
C ALA A 66 -5.18 17.91 28.99
N VAL A 67 -5.73 17.46 27.86
CA VAL A 67 -6.35 16.14 27.75
C VAL A 67 -5.27 15.06 27.95
N PRO A 68 -5.51 14.01 28.76
CA PRO A 68 -4.54 12.95 28.95
C PRO A 68 -4.13 12.31 27.61
N VAL A 69 -2.82 12.15 27.41
CA VAL A 69 -2.23 11.55 26.20
C VAL A 69 -2.92 10.25 25.76
N PRO A 70 -3.24 9.29 26.66
CA PRO A 70 -3.94 8.07 26.25
C PRO A 70 -5.31 8.33 25.59
N LEU A 71 -6.04 9.35 26.05
CA LEU A 71 -7.34 9.72 25.49
C LEU A 71 -7.19 10.42 24.15
N THR A 72 -6.22 11.33 24.03
CA THR A 72 -5.84 11.97 22.76
C THR A 72 -5.49 10.93 21.70
N HIS A 73 -4.68 9.93 22.07
CA HIS A 73 -4.31 8.83 21.18
C HIS A 73 -5.51 7.93 20.82
N ALA A 74 -6.39 7.62 21.77
CA ALA A 74 -7.57 6.82 21.50
C ALA A 74 -8.52 7.52 20.51
N LEU A 75 -8.77 8.82 20.70
CA LEU A 75 -9.64 9.62 19.84
C LEU A 75 -9.09 9.73 18.42
N LEU A 76 -7.83 10.10 18.27
CA LEU A 76 -7.20 10.23 16.96
C LEU A 76 -7.08 8.88 16.24
N ARG A 77 -6.85 7.76 16.96
CA ARG A 77 -6.91 6.42 16.35
C ARG A 77 -8.29 6.13 15.80
N GLN A 78 -9.34 6.50 16.54
CA GLN A 78 -10.72 6.31 16.09
C GLN A 78 -11.04 7.15 14.85
N ILE A 79 -10.53 8.38 14.78
CA ILE A 79 -10.68 9.26 13.61
C ILE A 79 -9.94 8.67 12.40
N LEU A 80 -8.71 8.20 12.58
CA LEU A 80 -7.93 7.57 11.51
C LEU A 80 -8.59 6.28 11.01
N ALA A 81 -9.10 5.44 11.92
CA ALA A 81 -9.85 4.24 11.57
C ALA A 81 -11.14 4.57 10.80
N PHE A 82 -11.83 5.65 11.18
CA PHE A 82 -12.99 6.13 10.43
C PHE A 82 -12.59 6.54 9.01
N VAL A 83 -11.50 7.31 8.84
CA VAL A 83 -11.01 7.71 7.52
C VAL A 83 -10.64 6.49 6.67
N ASP A 84 -9.97 5.49 7.24
CA ASP A 84 -9.63 4.24 6.56
C ASP A 84 -10.87 3.52 6.02
N VAL A 85 -11.87 3.29 6.89
CA VAL A 85 -13.13 2.65 6.50
C VAL A 85 -13.84 3.46 5.41
N GLN A 86 -13.89 4.79 5.53
CA GLN A 86 -14.54 5.63 4.51
C GLN A 86 -13.82 5.55 3.18
N LEU A 87 -12.48 5.62 3.16
CA LEU A 87 -11.67 5.52 1.94
C LEU A 87 -11.83 4.15 1.28
N PHE A 88 -11.75 3.07 2.07
CA PHE A 88 -11.97 1.71 1.57
C PHE A 88 -13.36 1.55 0.97
N ASN A 89 -14.39 2.04 1.66
CA ASN A 89 -15.76 2.01 1.16
C ASN A 89 -15.89 2.77 -0.16
N GLN A 90 -15.19 3.91 -0.34
CA GLN A 90 -15.22 4.61 -1.63
C GLN A 90 -14.59 3.82 -2.76
N VAL A 91 -13.48 3.13 -2.51
CA VAL A 91 -12.76 2.38 -3.55
C VAL A 91 -13.51 1.11 -3.93
N VAL A 92 -14.09 0.40 -2.94
CA VAL A 92 -14.74 -0.89 -3.17
C VAL A 92 -16.17 -0.74 -3.72
N LEU A 93 -16.94 0.23 -3.22
CA LEU A 93 -18.35 0.37 -3.61
C LEU A 93 -18.55 1.13 -4.92
N ARG A 94 -17.53 1.87 -5.40
CA ARG A 94 -17.61 2.67 -6.64
C ARG A 94 -16.62 2.13 -7.67
N PRO A 95 -17.07 1.41 -8.71
CA PRO A 95 -16.17 0.80 -9.69
C PRO A 95 -15.32 1.83 -10.46
N GLU A 96 -15.76 3.09 -10.54
CA GLU A 96 -15.02 4.21 -11.13
C GLU A 96 -13.80 4.62 -10.28
N CYS A 97 -13.84 4.34 -8.98
CA CYS A 97 -12.73 4.58 -8.06
C CYS A 97 -11.74 3.42 -8.05
N CYS A 98 -12.14 2.21 -8.46
CA CYS A 98 -11.32 1.01 -8.46
C CYS A 98 -10.39 0.92 -9.69
N SER A 99 -9.35 1.75 -9.73
CA SER A 99 -8.29 1.68 -10.76
C SER A 99 -6.88 1.73 -10.16
N ALA A 100 -5.90 1.14 -10.84
CA ALA A 100 -4.50 1.14 -10.39
C ALA A 100 -3.91 2.55 -10.19
N MET A 101 -4.39 3.55 -10.97
CA MET A 101 -3.96 4.93 -10.79
C MET A 101 -4.63 5.58 -9.57
N ASN A 102 -5.90 5.28 -9.32
CA ASN A 102 -6.60 5.77 -8.12
C ASN A 102 -6.02 5.15 -6.85
N ALA A 103 -5.66 3.86 -6.89
CA ALA A 103 -4.97 3.20 -5.79
C ALA A 103 -3.62 3.86 -5.50
N ARG A 104 -2.81 4.15 -6.53
CA ARG A 104 -1.54 4.88 -6.35
C ARG A 104 -1.72 6.29 -5.78
N ARG A 105 -2.71 7.03 -6.29
CA ARG A 105 -3.12 8.34 -5.78
C ARG A 105 -3.51 8.28 -4.30
N LEU A 106 -4.27 7.26 -3.92
CA LEU A 106 -4.63 7.02 -2.53
C LEU A 106 -3.39 6.73 -1.67
N MET A 107 -2.49 5.85 -2.13
CA MET A 107 -1.24 5.57 -1.41
C MET A 107 -0.38 6.82 -1.19
N TRP A 108 -0.25 7.69 -2.19
CA TRP A 108 0.45 8.97 -2.02
C TRP A 108 -0.24 9.87 -0.99
N GLY A 109 -1.57 9.94 -0.99
CA GLY A 109 -2.32 10.68 0.02
C GLY A 109 -2.15 10.12 1.43
N VAL A 110 -2.23 8.80 1.58
CA VAL A 110 -2.02 8.10 2.85
C VAL A 110 -0.61 8.31 3.37
N SER A 111 0.41 8.40 2.50
CA SER A 111 1.79 8.70 2.93
C SER A 111 1.96 10.06 3.60
N VAL A 112 1.11 11.04 3.26
CA VAL A 112 1.07 12.35 3.93
C VAL A 112 0.56 12.18 5.37
N LEU A 113 -0.47 11.36 5.57
CA LEU A 113 -1.00 11.06 6.90
C LEU A 113 -0.02 10.23 7.73
N ASP A 114 0.69 9.29 7.12
CA ASP A 114 1.73 8.48 7.78
C ASP A 114 2.86 9.38 8.31
N THR A 115 3.34 10.30 7.48
CA THR A 115 4.34 11.32 7.87
C THR A 115 3.84 12.19 9.03
N TRP A 116 2.56 12.59 9.00
CA TRP A 116 1.95 13.35 10.09
C TRP A 116 1.91 12.56 11.41
N ILE A 117 1.49 11.28 11.35
CA ILE A 117 1.45 10.38 12.51
C ILE A 117 2.84 10.22 13.15
N GLU A 118 3.89 10.10 12.34
CA GLU A 118 5.28 10.03 12.81
C GLU A 118 5.71 11.34 13.51
N GLY A 119 5.27 12.50 12.99
CA GLY A 119 5.64 13.81 13.51
C GLY A 119 5.01 14.18 14.87
N VAL A 120 3.79 13.72 15.15
CA VAL A 120 3.08 14.02 16.41
C VAL A 120 3.41 13.05 17.56
N ASP A 121 4.45 12.23 17.40
CA ASP A 121 4.88 11.17 18.34
C ASP A 121 3.69 10.28 18.81
N PHE A 122 2.72 10.13 17.91
CA PHE A 122 1.39 9.56 18.16
C PHE A 122 1.42 8.10 18.63
N LEU A 123 2.45 7.39 18.18
CA LEU A 123 2.70 5.99 18.53
C LEU A 123 3.68 5.83 19.69
N GLY A 124 4.12 6.95 20.28
CA GLY A 124 5.04 7.02 21.41
C GLY A 124 6.36 6.36 21.10
N GLY A 125 7.23 7.01 20.31
CA GLY A 125 8.64 6.65 20.20
C GLY A 125 8.96 5.19 19.86
N ARG A 126 8.02 4.38 19.37
CA ARG A 126 8.32 3.11 18.71
C ARG A 126 8.73 3.42 17.28
N GLY A 127 9.83 4.17 17.20
CA GLY A 127 10.66 4.22 16.02
C GLY A 127 10.87 2.80 15.55
N ARG A 128 10.71 2.63 14.24
CA ARG A 128 11.22 1.49 13.48
C ARG A 128 12.55 1.09 14.10
N GLU A 129 12.59 -0.05 14.78
CA GLU A 129 13.84 -0.74 15.00
C GLU A 129 14.34 -1.11 13.60
N ARG A 130 15.09 -0.19 12.99
CA ARG A 130 15.95 -0.53 11.88
C ARG A 130 16.93 -1.51 12.47
N VAL A 131 16.65 -2.80 12.26
CA VAL A 131 17.60 -3.89 12.38
C VAL A 131 18.90 -3.41 11.74
N ARG A 132 19.84 -2.98 12.57
CA ARG A 132 21.23 -2.94 12.20
C ARG A 132 21.64 -4.39 12.26
N GLU A 133 21.70 -5.03 11.10
CA GLU A 133 22.48 -6.25 10.95
C GLU A 133 23.89 -5.92 11.43
N GLY A 134 24.26 -6.57 12.53
CA GLY A 134 25.62 -6.57 13.00
C GLY A 134 26.46 -7.40 12.04
N GLU A 135 27.47 -6.77 11.47
CA GLU A 135 28.66 -7.49 11.03
C GLU A 135 29.77 -7.10 11.99
N GLY A 136 29.96 -7.97 12.98
CA GLY A 136 31.14 -7.93 13.82
C GLY A 136 32.23 -8.70 13.12
N ASP A 137 33.38 -8.06 12.91
CA ASP A 137 34.65 -8.76 12.84
C ASP A 137 35.57 -8.16 13.89
N ALA A 138 35.95 -9.04 14.82
CA ALA A 138 36.87 -8.79 15.89
C ALA A 138 38.26 -9.28 15.47
N GLU A 139 39.29 -8.44 15.58
CA GLU A 139 40.64 -8.89 15.97
C GLU A 139 41.48 -7.66 16.40
N LYS A 140 41.86 -7.41 17.66
CA LYS A 140 42.71 -8.08 18.68
C LYS A 140 44.12 -7.46 18.77
N GLY A 141 44.54 -7.14 19.99
CA GLY A 141 45.92 -6.81 20.40
C GLY A 141 46.07 -5.33 20.79
N GLY A 142 46.63 -4.93 21.93
CA GLY A 142 47.37 -5.61 22.99
C GLY A 142 47.77 -4.56 24.05
N GLU A 143 48.31 -5.04 25.16
CA GLU A 143 48.41 -4.44 26.50
C GLU A 143 49.34 -3.22 26.71
N GLY A 144 49.12 -2.56 27.88
CA GLY A 144 50.08 -1.76 28.66
C GLY A 144 49.68 -0.29 28.77
N GLY A 145 49.56 0.38 29.93
CA GLY A 145 49.99 0.12 31.30
C GLY A 145 50.40 1.46 31.95
N GLU A 146 49.66 1.86 32.99
CA GLU A 146 50.03 2.72 34.15
C GLU A 146 50.49 4.21 34.05
N GLY A 147 49.93 4.99 34.99
CA GLY A 147 50.53 6.18 35.65
C GLY A 147 50.19 7.54 35.01
N GLY A 148 49.74 8.60 35.70
CA GLY A 148 49.69 8.93 37.12
C GLY A 148 50.14 10.40 37.30
N GLY A 149 49.31 11.24 37.94
CA GLY A 149 49.63 12.60 38.42
C GLY A 149 49.69 13.69 37.33
N GLY A 150 49.40 14.97 37.55
CA GLY A 150 49.27 15.81 38.74
C GLY A 150 49.39 17.26 38.24
N GLY A 151 48.71 18.21 38.89
CA GLY A 151 48.48 19.56 38.38
C GLY A 151 49.70 20.48 38.26
N GLY A 152 49.43 21.66 37.69
CA GLY A 152 50.36 22.77 37.49
C GLY A 152 49.88 23.67 36.36
#